data_AF-A0A926BMK2-F1
#
_entry.id   AF-A0A926BMK2-F1
#
_cell.length_a   1.000
_cell.length_b   1.000
_cell.length_c   1.000
_cell.angle_alpha   90.00
_cell.angle_beta   90.00
_cell.angle_gamma   90.00
#
_symmetry.space_group_name_H-M   'P 1'
#
loop_
_entity.id
_entity.type
_entity.pdbx_description
1 polymer ?
#
loop_
_entity_poly.entity_id
_entity_poly.type
_entity_poly.pdbx_seq_one_letter_code
_entity_poly.pdbx_strand_id
1 'polypeptide(L)'
;MKKTTSRGFTLIELLVVIAIIALLAAILFPVFASTREKARQTVCVSNLKQIGLAVRMYVQDFDETFPVFHAYNFSPAPGQPGHRGVESQLEPYTKSRDIFRCPDDSGGQAAANDVPGSESYRDAYGSSYRFMAACFSVVHGADGSYQNNAPIDPMLYAEKVVTDADYEFPAETRIMRDEMFSFFSAKNDPGYTKYGYFPPYFSSWHGGGGGMVFADGHAKFVVSERYFQETRATPAGRSFLDGCWYGCE
;
A
#
# COMPACT_ATOMS: atom_id res chain seq x y z
N MET A 1 43.78 -59.66 4.56
CA MET A 1 42.58 -58.81 4.73
C MET A 1 42.98 -57.54 5.46
N LYS A 2 42.98 -56.37 4.79
CA LYS A 2 43.27 -55.08 5.45
C LYS A 2 42.07 -54.70 6.31
N LYS A 3 42.23 -54.67 7.65
CA LYS A 3 41.23 -54.11 8.57
C LYS A 3 41.14 -52.60 8.32
N THR A 4 40.04 -52.15 7.72
CA THR A 4 39.69 -50.74 7.66
C THR A 4 39.24 -50.30 9.05
N THR A 5 40.09 -49.58 9.77
CA THR A 5 39.73 -48.94 11.04
C THR A 5 38.73 -47.83 10.76
N SER A 6 37.45 -48.04 11.11
CA SER A 6 36.47 -46.95 11.14
C SER A 6 36.84 -46.00 12.28
N ARG A 7 37.19 -44.75 11.95
CA ARG A 7 37.33 -43.70 12.97
C ARG A 7 35.95 -43.42 13.55
N GLY A 8 35.78 -43.64 14.86
CA GLY A 8 34.55 -43.30 15.58
C GLY A 8 34.47 -41.80 15.80
N PHE A 9 33.29 -41.23 15.56
CA PHE A 9 33.02 -39.82 15.82
C PHE A 9 32.85 -39.61 17.33
N THR A 10 33.60 -38.66 17.90
CA THR A 10 33.51 -38.38 19.34
C THR A 10 32.34 -37.44 19.65
N LEU A 11 31.79 -37.56 20.85
CA LEU A 11 30.69 -36.70 21.30
C LEU A 11 31.11 -35.22 21.33
N ILE A 12 32.39 -34.93 21.60
CA ILE A 12 32.93 -33.56 21.61
C ILE A 12 32.95 -32.98 20.19
N GLU A 13 33.37 -33.75 19.18
CA GLU A 13 33.35 -33.30 17.78
C GLU A 13 31.92 -32.95 17.33
N LEU A 14 30.93 -33.74 17.73
CA LEU A 14 29.52 -33.43 17.45
C LEU A 14 29.07 -32.15 18.13
N LEU A 15 29.38 -31.99 19.41
CA LEU A 15 28.97 -30.83 20.20
C LEU A 15 29.58 -29.52 19.67
N VAL A 16 30.85 -29.54 19.26
CA VAL A 16 31.51 -28.36 18.70
C VAL A 16 30.86 -27.95 17.36
N VAL A 17 30.52 -28.92 16.50
CA VAL A 17 29.87 -28.62 15.21
C VAL A 17 28.50 -28.00 15.40
N ILE A 18 27.65 -28.57 16.28
CA ILE A 18 26.34 -27.99 16.53
C ILE A 18 26.45 -26.61 17.19
N ALA A 19 27.45 -26.39 18.05
CA ALA A 19 27.69 -25.09 18.68
C ALA A 19 28.09 -24.03 17.64
N ILE A 20 28.95 -24.37 16.69
CA ILE A 20 29.33 -23.47 15.59
C ILE A 20 28.11 -23.19 14.69
N ILE A 21 27.33 -24.21 14.31
CA ILE A 21 26.10 -24.02 13.51
C ILE A 21 25.11 -23.12 14.24
N ALA A 22 24.89 -23.34 15.53
CA ALA A 22 23.99 -22.51 16.34
C ALA A 22 24.45 -21.05 16.41
N LEU A 23 25.75 -20.81 16.58
CA LEU A 23 26.33 -19.46 16.58
C LEU A 23 26.16 -18.77 15.22
N LEU A 24 26.47 -19.45 14.12
CA LEU A 24 26.32 -18.90 12.77
C LEU A 24 24.86 -18.61 12.45
N ALA A 25 23.96 -19.53 12.80
CA ALA A 25 22.53 -19.37 12.61
C ALA A 25 21.99 -18.16 13.40
N ALA A 26 22.43 -17.98 14.65
CA ALA A 26 22.02 -16.86 15.50
C ALA A 26 22.36 -15.49 14.90
N ILE A 27 23.45 -15.37 14.14
CA ILE A 27 23.83 -14.13 13.44
C ILE A 27 23.13 -14.05 12.07
N LEU A 28 23.00 -15.16 11.35
CA LEU A 28 22.47 -15.18 9.99
C LEU A 28 20.96 -14.91 9.93
N PHE A 29 20.17 -15.47 10.87
CA PHE A 29 18.71 -15.28 10.90
C PHE A 29 18.26 -13.81 10.99
N PRO A 30 18.72 -13.00 11.96
CA PRO A 30 18.29 -11.60 12.07
C PRO A 30 18.73 -10.78 10.86
N VAL A 31 19.94 -11.02 10.33
CA VAL A 31 20.43 -10.34 9.13
C VAL A 31 19.56 -10.69 7.93
N PHE A 32 19.30 -11.99 7.69
CA PHE A 32 18.47 -12.44 6.58
C PHE A 32 17.04 -11.87 6.63
N ALA A 33 16.42 -11.83 7.82
CA ALA A 33 15.11 -11.23 8.00
C ALA A 33 15.10 -9.74 7.61
N SER A 34 16.11 -8.98 8.05
CA SER A 34 16.24 -7.55 7.71
C SER A 34 16.48 -7.32 6.23
N THR A 35 17.32 -8.14 5.58
CA THR A 35 17.60 -8.05 4.14
C THR A 35 16.37 -8.37 3.31
N ARG A 36 15.61 -9.42 3.70
CA ARG A 36 14.36 -9.79 3.03
C ARG A 36 13.32 -8.68 3.11
N GLU A 37 13.19 -8.04 4.27
CA GLU A 37 12.33 -6.87 4.44
C GLU A 37 12.75 -5.71 3.53
N LYS A 38 14.05 -5.39 3.47
CA LYS A 38 14.56 -4.34 2.56
C LYS A 38 14.32 -4.64 1.09
N ALA A 39 14.41 -5.90 0.68
CA ALA A 39 14.05 -6.32 -0.67
C ALA A 39 12.57 -6.06 -0.97
N ARG A 40 11.65 -6.42 -0.05
CA ARG A 40 10.21 -6.14 -0.19
C ARG A 40 9.91 -4.64 -0.24
N GLN A 41 10.56 -3.83 0.60
CA GLN A 41 10.46 -2.36 0.54
C GLN A 41 10.90 -1.82 -0.82
N THR A 42 11.97 -2.34 -1.39
CA THR A 42 12.49 -1.92 -2.70
C THR A 42 11.51 -2.25 -3.82
N VAL A 43 10.93 -3.46 -3.81
CA VAL A 43 9.90 -3.87 -4.77
C VAL A 43 8.65 -2.99 -4.63
N CYS A 44 8.20 -2.73 -3.40
CA CYS A 44 7.06 -1.84 -3.14
C CYS A 44 7.29 -0.44 -3.75
N VAL A 45 8.45 0.18 -3.50
CA VAL A 45 8.78 1.50 -4.08
C VAL A 45 8.89 1.45 -5.61
N SER A 46 9.40 0.35 -6.17
CA SER A 46 9.46 0.18 -7.63
C SER A 46 8.07 0.10 -8.25
N ASN A 47 7.16 -0.65 -7.65
CA ASN A 47 5.75 -0.72 -8.02
C ASN A 47 5.09 0.67 -7.97
N LEU A 48 5.24 1.36 -6.84
CA LEU A 48 4.73 2.72 -6.66
C LEU A 48 5.29 3.71 -7.69
N LYS A 49 6.58 3.61 -8.04
CA LYS A 49 7.16 4.48 -9.08
C LYS A 49 6.57 4.21 -10.46
N GLN A 50 6.28 2.94 -10.79
CA GLN A 50 5.58 2.58 -12.02
C GLN A 50 4.14 3.11 -12.03
N ILE A 51 3.43 3.03 -10.90
CA ILE A 51 2.07 3.59 -10.79
C ILE A 51 2.10 5.12 -10.89
N GLY A 52 3.04 5.79 -10.21
CA GLY A 52 3.21 7.25 -10.32
C GLY A 52 3.49 7.70 -11.74
N LEU A 53 4.32 6.96 -12.49
CA LEU A 53 4.53 7.21 -13.92
C LEU A 53 3.24 7.01 -14.73
N ALA A 54 2.48 5.95 -14.46
CA ALA A 54 1.20 5.68 -15.12
C ALA A 54 0.18 6.82 -14.88
N VAL A 55 0.11 7.35 -13.66
CA VAL A 55 -0.72 8.54 -13.38
C VAL A 55 -0.27 9.73 -14.21
N ARG A 56 1.04 9.99 -14.32
CA ARG A 56 1.54 11.10 -15.14
C ARG A 56 1.25 10.92 -16.63
N MET A 57 1.34 9.69 -17.15
CA MET A 57 0.98 9.39 -18.53
C MET A 57 -0.51 9.61 -18.78
N TYR A 58 -1.37 9.18 -17.86
CA TYR A 58 -2.81 9.47 -17.91
C TYR A 58 -3.05 10.99 -17.95
N VAL A 59 -2.47 11.74 -17.00
CA VAL A 59 -2.64 13.20 -16.92
C VAL A 59 -2.24 13.90 -18.23
N GLN A 60 -1.19 13.40 -18.90
CA GLN A 60 -0.75 13.93 -20.20
C GLN A 60 -1.73 13.66 -21.34
N ASP A 61 -2.40 12.51 -21.34
CA ASP A 61 -3.35 12.12 -22.40
C ASP A 61 -4.74 12.76 -22.21
N PHE A 62 -5.07 13.17 -20.98
CA PHE A 62 -6.40 13.68 -20.60
C PHE A 62 -6.37 15.16 -20.19
N ASP A 63 -5.76 16.02 -21.00
CA ASP A 63 -5.75 17.49 -20.83
C ASP A 63 -5.37 17.93 -19.39
N GLU A 64 -4.27 17.40 -18.88
CA GLU A 64 -3.74 17.68 -17.54
C GLU A 64 -4.69 17.30 -16.39
N THR A 65 -5.71 16.49 -16.66
CA THR A 65 -6.72 16.08 -15.67
C THR A 65 -6.34 14.77 -15.01
N PHE A 66 -6.42 14.72 -13.68
CA PHE A 66 -6.18 13.51 -12.90
C PHE A 66 -7.33 12.50 -13.07
N PRO A 67 -7.03 11.18 -13.01
CA PRO A 67 -8.04 10.12 -13.12
C PRO A 67 -9.26 10.34 -12.22
N VAL A 68 -10.38 9.76 -12.61
CA VAL A 68 -11.58 9.79 -11.77
C VAL A 68 -11.34 8.90 -10.55
N PHE A 69 -11.57 9.42 -9.35
CA PHE A 69 -11.59 8.62 -8.15
C PHE A 69 -12.78 7.66 -8.19
N HIS A 70 -12.45 6.38 -8.29
CA HIS A 70 -13.42 5.31 -8.12
C HIS A 70 -13.13 4.60 -6.81
N ALA A 71 -14.13 4.56 -5.93
CA ALA A 71 -14.04 3.83 -4.68
C ALA A 71 -14.03 2.33 -4.98
N TYR A 72 -13.36 1.56 -4.12
CA TYR A 72 -13.30 0.11 -4.26
C TYR A 72 -14.72 -0.48 -4.28
N ASN A 73 -14.94 -1.50 -5.12
CA ASN A 73 -16.18 -2.28 -5.08
C ASN A 73 -15.94 -3.63 -4.40
N PHE A 74 -16.49 -3.77 -3.22
CA PHE A 74 -16.39 -4.91 -2.33
C PHE A 74 -17.33 -6.08 -2.64
N SER A 75 -18.42 -5.81 -3.35
CA SER A 75 -19.43 -6.83 -3.66
C SER A 75 -20.16 -6.44 -4.93
N PRO A 76 -19.55 -6.68 -6.11
CA PRO A 76 -20.24 -6.44 -7.37
C PRO A 76 -21.47 -7.35 -7.44
N ALA A 77 -22.63 -6.78 -7.81
CA ALA A 77 -23.81 -7.58 -8.07
C ALA A 77 -23.53 -8.57 -9.23
N PRO A 78 -24.19 -9.74 -9.28
CA PRO A 78 -24.00 -10.68 -10.39
C PRO A 78 -24.20 -10.00 -11.75
N GLY A 79 -23.21 -10.10 -12.63
CA GLY A 79 -23.23 -9.47 -13.96
C GLY A 79 -22.70 -8.04 -14.04
N GLN A 80 -22.31 -7.43 -12.92
CA GLN A 80 -21.52 -6.19 -12.90
C GLN A 80 -20.03 -6.53 -13.09
N PRO A 81 -19.26 -5.73 -13.86
CA PRO A 81 -17.82 -5.88 -13.87
C PRO A 81 -17.29 -5.76 -12.44
N GLY A 82 -16.43 -6.70 -12.05
CA GLY A 82 -15.75 -6.67 -10.76
C GLY A 82 -14.95 -5.38 -10.57
N HIS A 83 -14.54 -5.14 -9.34
CA HIS A 83 -13.63 -4.09 -8.86
C HIS A 83 -13.29 -2.94 -9.85
N ARG A 84 -13.77 -1.73 -9.56
CA ARG A 84 -13.44 -0.50 -10.29
C ARG A 84 -12.78 0.52 -9.34
N GLY A 85 -11.49 0.40 -9.06
CA GLY A 85 -10.73 1.47 -8.42
C GLY A 85 -10.03 2.36 -9.45
N VAL A 86 -9.28 3.36 -8.97
CA VAL A 86 -8.49 4.26 -9.83
C VAL A 86 -7.50 3.49 -10.70
N GLU A 87 -6.99 2.36 -10.21
CA GLU A 87 -6.06 1.49 -10.93
C GLU A 87 -6.61 1.00 -12.27
N SER A 88 -7.93 0.80 -12.39
CA SER A 88 -8.56 0.38 -13.66
C SER A 88 -8.34 1.36 -14.82
N GLN A 89 -8.32 2.66 -14.54
CA GLN A 89 -8.02 3.71 -15.53
C GLN A 89 -6.53 3.78 -15.87
N LEU A 90 -5.68 3.23 -14.99
CA LEU A 90 -4.23 3.19 -15.16
C LEU A 90 -3.77 1.90 -15.86
N GLU A 91 -4.65 0.91 -16.05
CA GLU A 91 -4.32 -0.35 -16.74
C GLU A 91 -3.70 -0.17 -18.14
N PRO A 92 -4.17 0.75 -18.99
CA PRO A 92 -3.53 1.00 -20.30
C PRO A 92 -2.07 1.47 -20.19
N TYR A 93 -1.71 2.12 -19.08
CA TYR A 93 -0.39 2.69 -18.82
C TYR A 93 0.49 1.76 -17.98
N THR A 94 -0.08 0.71 -17.40
CA THR A 94 0.62 -0.24 -16.55
C THR A 94 0.78 -1.57 -17.27
N LYS A 95 1.99 -2.15 -17.22
CA LYS A 95 2.29 -3.41 -17.94
C LYS A 95 1.71 -4.65 -17.26
N SER A 96 1.31 -4.54 -15.99
CA SER A 96 0.73 -5.62 -15.20
C SER A 96 -0.08 -5.05 -14.05
N ARG A 97 -1.22 -5.68 -13.74
CA ARG A 97 -2.03 -5.38 -12.56
C ARG A 97 -1.36 -5.82 -11.25
N ASP A 98 -0.32 -6.65 -11.31
CA ASP A 98 0.41 -7.11 -10.13
C ASP A 98 1.20 -5.99 -9.46
N ILE A 99 1.48 -4.91 -10.19
CA ILE A 99 2.17 -3.76 -9.60
C ILE A 99 1.31 -3.05 -8.54
N PHE A 100 -0.02 -3.24 -8.54
CA PHE A 100 -0.91 -2.70 -7.52
C PHE A 100 -0.92 -3.53 -6.24
N ARG A 101 -0.10 -4.59 -6.15
CA ARG A 101 0.07 -5.38 -4.94
C ARG A 101 1.34 -4.99 -4.19
N CYS A 102 1.21 -4.69 -2.90
CA CYS A 102 2.34 -4.55 -1.99
C CYS A 102 2.90 -5.95 -1.67
N PRO A 103 4.23 -6.17 -1.67
CA PRO A 103 4.83 -7.47 -1.34
C PRO A 103 4.53 -7.98 0.09
N ASP A 104 4.15 -7.09 0.99
CA ASP A 104 3.75 -7.41 2.37
C ASP A 104 2.24 -7.63 2.51
N ASP A 105 1.48 -7.41 1.42
CA ASP A 105 0.04 -7.70 1.37
C ASP A 105 -0.20 -9.21 1.42
N SER A 106 -0.38 -9.66 2.65
CA SER A 106 -0.64 -11.04 3.07
C SER A 106 -2.10 -11.26 3.47
N GLY A 107 -2.97 -10.26 3.24
CA GLY A 107 -4.37 -10.30 3.63
C GLY A 107 -4.60 -10.31 5.14
N GLY A 108 -5.83 -10.60 5.53
CA GLY A 108 -6.22 -10.70 6.93
C GLY A 108 -7.63 -11.28 7.07
N GLN A 109 -7.97 -11.72 8.28
CA GLN A 109 -9.29 -12.27 8.58
C GLN A 109 -10.42 -11.32 8.17
N ALA A 110 -10.19 -10.01 8.27
CA ALA A 110 -11.19 -9.02 7.89
C ALA A 110 -11.40 -8.98 6.39
N ALA A 111 -10.34 -8.87 5.56
CA ALA A 111 -10.47 -8.91 4.10
C ALA A 111 -11.27 -10.14 3.64
N ALA A 112 -11.06 -11.31 4.26
CA ALA A 112 -11.82 -12.52 3.98
C ALA A 112 -13.28 -12.50 4.48
N ASN A 113 -13.60 -11.79 5.57
CA ASN A 113 -14.98 -11.58 6.03
C ASN A 113 -15.70 -10.58 5.13
N ASP A 114 -14.94 -9.60 4.68
CA ASP A 114 -15.34 -8.46 3.90
C ASP A 114 -15.68 -8.92 2.47
N VAL A 115 -14.69 -9.50 1.80
CA VAL A 115 -14.83 -10.13 0.49
C VAL A 115 -14.53 -11.63 0.66
N PRO A 116 -15.58 -12.48 0.80
CA PRO A 116 -15.42 -13.92 0.95
C PRO A 116 -14.55 -14.52 -0.16
N GLY A 117 -13.48 -15.23 0.23
CA GLY A 117 -12.55 -15.87 -0.69
C GLY A 117 -11.36 -15.01 -1.13
N SER A 118 -11.26 -13.76 -0.65
CA SER A 118 -10.04 -12.96 -0.85
C SER A 118 -8.89 -13.44 0.05
N GLU A 119 -7.68 -13.53 -0.52
CA GLU A 119 -6.46 -13.92 0.19
C GLU A 119 -5.56 -12.72 0.53
N SER A 120 -5.83 -11.56 -0.06
CA SER A 120 -5.06 -10.32 0.13
C SER A 120 -5.96 -9.08 0.06
N TYR A 121 -5.45 -7.94 0.53
CA TYR A 121 -6.16 -6.67 0.40
C TYR A 121 -6.36 -6.31 -1.08
N ARG A 122 -5.35 -6.53 -1.92
CA ARG A 122 -5.46 -6.38 -3.36
C ARG A 122 -6.54 -7.28 -3.96
N ASP A 123 -6.74 -8.50 -3.47
CA ASP A 123 -7.79 -9.38 -4.01
C ASP A 123 -9.19 -8.92 -3.59
N ALA A 124 -9.32 -8.36 -2.39
CA ALA A 124 -10.57 -7.79 -1.90
C ALA A 124 -10.91 -6.43 -2.56
N TYR A 125 -9.91 -5.56 -2.72
CA TYR A 125 -10.09 -4.15 -3.07
C TYR A 125 -9.22 -3.69 -4.25
N GLY A 126 -8.73 -4.60 -5.08
CA GLY A 126 -8.02 -4.33 -6.35
C GLY A 126 -6.62 -3.71 -6.26
N SER A 127 -6.31 -3.03 -5.15
CA SER A 127 -5.04 -2.37 -4.92
C SER A 127 -4.66 -2.47 -3.45
N SER A 128 -3.42 -2.85 -3.15
CA SER A 128 -2.83 -2.68 -1.82
C SER A 128 -2.54 -1.20 -1.51
N TYR A 129 -2.65 -0.30 -2.49
CA TYR A 129 -2.33 1.10 -2.33
C TYR A 129 -3.59 1.96 -2.33
N ARG A 130 -3.67 2.91 -1.40
CA ARG A 130 -4.75 3.87 -1.30
C ARG A 130 -4.50 5.08 -2.17
N PHE A 131 -5.42 5.36 -3.08
CA PHE A 131 -5.50 6.64 -3.78
C PHE A 131 -6.19 7.68 -2.88
N MET A 132 -5.63 8.88 -2.81
CA MET A 132 -6.16 9.99 -2.02
C MET A 132 -7.25 10.71 -2.80
N ALA A 133 -8.53 10.54 -2.46
CA ALA A 133 -9.61 11.11 -3.28
C ALA A 133 -9.56 12.64 -3.46
N ALA A 134 -8.94 13.41 -2.55
CA ALA A 134 -8.77 14.86 -2.75
C ALA A 134 -7.84 15.21 -3.91
N CYS A 135 -6.97 14.27 -4.29
CA CYS A 135 -5.99 14.38 -5.34
C CYS A 135 -6.49 13.83 -6.69
N PHE A 136 -7.74 13.38 -6.78
CA PHE A 136 -8.31 12.82 -8.00
C PHE A 136 -9.66 13.46 -8.30
N SER A 137 -10.06 13.39 -9.57
CA SER A 137 -11.32 13.98 -10.03
C SER A 137 -12.49 13.17 -9.50
N VAL A 138 -13.56 13.80 -9.02
CA VAL A 138 -14.80 13.13 -8.63
C VAL A 138 -15.88 13.67 -9.54
N VAL A 139 -16.53 12.80 -10.32
CA VAL A 139 -17.58 13.18 -11.27
C VAL A 139 -18.87 12.47 -10.92
N HIS A 140 -19.99 13.20 -10.82
CA HIS A 140 -21.29 12.59 -10.55
C HIS A 140 -21.80 11.84 -11.78
N GLY A 141 -22.31 10.62 -11.58
CA GLY A 141 -22.91 9.82 -12.65
C GLY A 141 -21.91 9.18 -13.62
N ALA A 142 -20.60 9.35 -13.41
CA ALA A 142 -19.60 8.50 -14.04
C ALA A 142 -19.69 7.09 -13.43
N ASP A 143 -19.81 6.05 -14.28
CA ASP A 143 -19.89 4.65 -13.85
C ASP A 143 -18.65 4.25 -13.02
N GLY A 144 -18.71 4.35 -11.69
CA GLY A 144 -17.61 3.93 -10.81
C GLY A 144 -17.32 4.85 -9.63
N SER A 145 -17.92 6.03 -9.52
CA SER A 145 -17.77 6.86 -8.32
C SER A 145 -18.52 6.32 -7.08
N TYR A 146 -19.09 5.12 -7.19
CA TYR A 146 -19.95 4.50 -6.19
C TYR A 146 -19.10 3.80 -5.13
N GLN A 147 -19.13 4.27 -3.88
CA GLN A 147 -18.65 3.44 -2.76
C GLN A 147 -19.50 2.17 -2.73
N ASN A 148 -18.94 1.00 -3.09
CA ASN A 148 -19.57 -0.29 -2.82
C ASN A 148 -21.06 -0.41 -3.26
N ASN A 149 -21.38 0.02 -4.48
CA ASN A 149 -22.76 0.09 -5.02
C ASN A 149 -23.71 1.09 -4.31
N ALA A 150 -23.21 2.02 -3.50
CA ALA A 150 -23.96 3.15 -2.96
C ALA A 150 -23.66 4.43 -3.77
N PRO A 151 -24.61 5.40 -3.84
CA PRO A 151 -24.32 6.73 -4.38
C PRO A 151 -23.08 7.32 -3.71
N ILE A 152 -22.33 8.18 -4.43
CA ILE A 152 -21.34 9.04 -3.77
C ILE A 152 -22.05 9.70 -2.59
N ASP A 153 -21.57 9.46 -1.37
CA ASP A 153 -22.01 10.23 -0.22
C ASP A 153 -21.53 11.67 -0.45
N PRO A 154 -22.43 12.65 -0.67
CA PRO A 154 -22.04 14.04 -0.90
C PRO A 154 -21.35 14.67 0.31
N MET A 155 -21.47 14.05 1.49
CA MET A 155 -20.72 14.44 2.69
C MET A 155 -19.26 13.96 2.65
N LEU A 156 -18.94 12.93 1.86
CA LEU A 156 -17.60 12.37 1.75
C LEU A 156 -16.88 12.82 0.48
N TYR A 157 -17.58 12.99 -0.64
CA TYR A 157 -16.97 13.44 -1.90
C TYR A 157 -17.86 14.44 -2.64
N ALA A 158 -17.38 15.68 -2.75
CA ALA A 158 -17.96 16.67 -3.65
C ALA A 158 -17.41 16.49 -5.06
N GLU A 159 -18.27 16.72 -6.08
CA GLU A 159 -17.85 16.78 -7.47
C GLU A 159 -16.74 17.83 -7.66
N LYS A 160 -15.66 17.39 -8.32
CA LYS A 160 -14.48 18.21 -8.58
C LYS A 160 -13.71 17.62 -9.75
N VAL A 161 -13.15 18.48 -10.57
CA VAL A 161 -12.12 18.09 -11.54
C VAL A 161 -10.79 18.54 -10.95
N VAL A 162 -9.83 17.63 -10.86
CA VAL A 162 -8.48 17.93 -10.38
C VAL A 162 -7.55 17.93 -11.58
N THR A 163 -6.87 19.04 -11.78
CA THR A 163 -5.90 19.25 -12.85
C THR A 163 -4.49 19.39 -12.29
N ASP A 164 -3.47 19.26 -13.13
CA ASP A 164 -2.08 19.44 -12.74
C ASP A 164 -1.81 20.85 -12.18
N ALA A 165 -2.52 21.86 -12.70
CA ALA A 165 -2.43 23.24 -12.24
C ALA A 165 -2.98 23.48 -10.83
N ASP A 166 -3.83 22.59 -10.31
CA ASP A 166 -4.38 22.71 -8.95
C ASP A 166 -3.36 22.36 -7.87
N TYR A 167 -2.28 21.67 -8.22
CA TYR A 167 -1.24 21.28 -7.27
C TYR A 167 -0.26 22.42 -7.03
N GLU A 168 -0.37 23.07 -5.87
CA GLU A 168 0.59 24.10 -5.44
C GLU A 168 1.99 23.52 -5.21
N PHE A 169 2.06 22.27 -4.73
CA PHE A 169 3.31 21.59 -4.41
C PHE A 169 3.32 20.13 -4.89
N PRO A 170 3.51 19.87 -6.20
CA PRO A 170 3.37 18.53 -6.75
C PRO A 170 4.32 17.50 -6.14
N ALA A 171 5.58 17.88 -5.88
CA ALA A 171 6.60 17.02 -5.29
C ALA A 171 6.46 16.85 -3.75
N GLU A 172 5.52 17.54 -3.11
CA GLU A 172 5.30 17.44 -1.66
C GLU A 172 3.88 16.95 -1.33
N THR A 173 3.04 16.77 -2.34
CA THR A 173 1.66 16.32 -2.19
C THR A 173 1.57 14.83 -2.51
N ARG A 174 1.28 14.03 -1.49
CA ARG A 174 1.01 12.60 -1.68
C ARG A 174 -0.33 12.44 -2.40
N ILE A 175 -0.35 11.60 -3.42
CA ILE A 175 -1.57 11.21 -4.14
C ILE A 175 -1.93 9.76 -3.86
N MET A 176 -0.96 8.95 -3.46
CA MET A 176 -1.18 7.54 -3.15
C MET A 176 -0.23 7.09 -2.06
N ARG A 177 -0.63 6.08 -1.30
CA ARG A 177 0.14 5.53 -0.17
C ARG A 177 -0.11 4.03 -0.04
N ASP A 178 0.75 3.27 0.62
CA ASP A 178 0.36 1.96 1.18
C ASP A 178 -0.96 2.09 1.95
N GLU A 179 -1.88 1.15 1.74
CA GLU A 179 -3.13 1.12 2.48
C GLU A 179 -2.87 0.86 3.97
N MET A 180 -1.93 -0.04 4.30
CA MET A 180 -1.62 -0.42 5.68
C MET A 180 -0.23 0.00 6.13
N PHE A 181 -0.04 1.30 6.39
CA PHE A 181 1.19 1.78 7.02
C PHE A 181 1.41 1.14 8.39
N SER A 182 2.67 0.93 8.72
CA SER A 182 3.08 0.52 10.08
C SER A 182 2.59 1.45 11.20
N PHE A 183 2.30 2.71 10.87
CA PHE A 183 1.83 3.74 11.81
C PHE A 183 0.36 3.62 12.20
N PHE A 184 -0.43 2.82 11.47
CA PHE A 184 -1.87 2.65 11.75
C PHE A 184 -2.14 1.55 12.79
N SER A 185 -1.08 0.94 13.34
CA SER A 185 -1.19 -0.07 14.38
C SER A 185 -1.56 0.51 15.74
N ALA A 186 -2.17 -0.30 16.62
CA ALA A 186 -2.46 0.06 18.02
C ALA A 186 -1.24 0.57 18.78
N LYS A 187 -0.04 0.19 18.36
CA LYS A 187 1.21 0.66 18.98
C LYS A 187 1.36 2.18 18.84
N ASN A 188 0.96 2.73 17.69
CA ASN A 188 1.14 4.14 17.36
C ASN A 188 -0.19 4.93 17.45
N ASP A 189 -1.33 4.25 17.31
CA ASP A 189 -2.68 4.78 17.51
C ASP A 189 -3.52 3.85 18.41
N PRO A 190 -3.31 3.86 19.74
CA PRO A 190 -3.95 2.90 20.66
C PRO A 190 -5.48 2.94 20.68
N GLY A 191 -6.07 4.08 20.29
CA GLY A 191 -7.52 4.26 20.22
C GLY A 191 -8.10 4.06 18.82
N TYR A 192 -7.24 3.91 17.80
CA TYR A 192 -7.64 3.85 16.39
C TYR A 192 -8.47 5.03 15.92
N THR A 193 -8.35 6.16 16.62
CA THR A 193 -9.13 7.38 16.38
C THR A 193 -8.40 8.33 15.46
N LYS A 194 -7.08 8.19 15.33
CA LYS A 194 -6.24 9.07 14.51
C LYS A 194 -6.37 8.70 13.04
N TYR A 195 -6.17 7.43 12.70
CA TYR A 195 -6.16 7.00 11.29
C TYR A 195 -7.40 6.22 10.86
N GLY A 196 -8.32 5.92 11.77
CA GLY A 196 -9.60 5.25 11.46
C GLY A 196 -9.49 3.76 11.12
N TYR A 197 -8.33 3.13 11.36
CA TYR A 197 -8.12 1.70 11.10
C TYR A 197 -8.35 0.87 12.36
N PHE A 198 -9.58 0.45 12.62
CA PHE A 198 -9.88 -0.35 13.81
C PHE A 198 -9.30 -1.78 13.70
N PRO A 199 -9.06 -2.48 14.83
CA PRO A 199 -8.75 -3.90 14.87
C PRO A 199 -10.05 -4.73 14.97
N PRO A 200 -10.05 -6.01 14.56
CA PRO A 200 -8.93 -6.80 14.03
C PRO A 200 -8.74 -6.58 12.52
N TYR A 201 -9.19 -5.43 11.99
CA TYR A 201 -9.52 -5.32 10.57
C TYR A 201 -8.30 -5.40 9.65
N PHE A 202 -7.11 -4.94 10.06
CA PHE A 202 -5.97 -4.91 9.13
C PHE A 202 -4.60 -5.09 9.77
N SER A 203 -3.73 -5.86 9.09
CA SER A 203 -2.33 -6.05 9.45
C SER A 203 -1.47 -4.89 8.94
N SER A 204 -0.63 -4.32 9.80
CA SER A 204 0.39 -3.36 9.38
C SER A 204 1.37 -4.00 8.41
N TRP A 205 1.60 -3.38 7.26
CA TRP A 205 2.66 -3.76 6.34
C TRP A 205 3.92 -2.96 6.61
N HIS A 206 5.04 -3.58 6.26
CA HIS A 206 6.38 -3.11 6.52
C HIS A 206 6.70 -2.93 8.01
N GLY A 207 7.94 -3.24 8.40
CA GLY A 207 8.34 -3.22 9.81
C GLY A 207 8.45 -1.83 10.45
N GLY A 208 8.41 -0.75 9.67
CA GLY A 208 8.67 0.60 10.19
C GLY A 208 8.48 1.73 9.18
N GLY A 209 7.55 1.58 8.24
CA GLY A 209 7.23 2.63 7.28
C GLY A 209 6.14 2.25 6.31
N GLY A 210 6.13 2.92 5.17
CA GLY A 210 5.30 2.61 4.01
C GLY A 210 5.71 3.46 2.81
N GLY A 211 5.37 3.00 1.62
CA GLY A 211 5.58 3.70 0.38
C GLY A 211 4.49 4.74 0.10
N MET A 212 4.89 5.84 -0.53
CA MET A 212 4.00 6.90 -1.02
C MET A 212 4.37 7.28 -2.45
N VAL A 213 3.39 7.79 -3.18
CA VAL A 213 3.54 8.45 -4.49
C VAL A 213 3.05 9.88 -4.38
N PHE A 214 3.76 10.76 -5.05
CA PHE A 214 3.52 12.19 -5.08
C PHE A 214 2.93 12.62 -6.44
N ALA A 215 2.34 13.81 -6.49
CA ALA A 215 1.59 14.28 -7.65
C ALA A 215 2.46 14.46 -8.92
N ASP A 216 3.76 14.70 -8.75
CA ASP A 216 4.75 14.70 -9.84
C ASP A 216 5.15 13.29 -10.33
N GLY A 217 4.61 12.23 -9.72
CA GLY A 217 4.85 10.84 -10.07
C GLY A 217 6.11 10.23 -9.47
N HIS A 218 6.82 10.89 -8.55
CA HIS A 218 7.88 10.22 -7.79
C HIS A 218 7.31 9.41 -6.62
N ALA A 219 8.09 8.44 -6.16
CA ALA A 219 7.73 7.55 -5.07
C ALA A 219 8.82 7.54 -4.00
N LYS A 220 8.43 7.38 -2.73
CA LYS A 220 9.34 7.38 -1.60
C LYS A 220 8.86 6.42 -0.52
N PHE A 221 9.80 5.71 0.10
CA PHE A 221 9.53 4.97 1.34
C PHE A 221 9.71 5.89 2.55
N VAL A 222 8.70 5.94 3.42
CA VAL A 222 8.66 6.85 4.55
C VAL A 222 8.61 6.08 5.86
N VAL A 223 9.52 6.42 6.75
CA VAL A 223 9.72 5.77 8.06
C VAL A 223 9.36 6.66 9.26
N SER A 224 9.03 7.93 9.00
CA SER A 224 8.65 8.89 10.04
C SER A 224 7.15 9.15 9.97
N GLU A 225 6.44 8.81 11.05
CA GLU A 225 5.02 9.13 11.20
C GLU A 225 4.80 10.64 11.13
N ARG A 226 5.63 11.43 11.81
CA ARG A 226 5.56 12.89 11.75
C ARG A 226 5.68 13.41 10.33
N TYR A 227 6.65 12.90 9.56
CA TYR A 227 6.78 13.26 8.15
C TYR A 227 5.54 12.86 7.35
N PHE A 228 5.00 11.66 7.60
CA PHE A 228 3.74 11.24 6.99
C PHE A 228 2.62 12.24 7.31
N GLN A 229 2.46 12.69 8.55
CA GLN A 229 1.39 13.63 8.92
C GLN A 229 1.59 15.04 8.34
N GLU A 230 2.83 15.52 8.27
CA GLU A 230 3.21 16.82 7.69
C GLU A 230 3.13 16.82 6.15
N THR A 231 3.24 15.65 5.51
CA THR A 231 3.15 15.54 4.05
C THR A 231 1.77 15.99 3.59
N ARG A 232 1.74 16.79 2.52
CA ARG A 232 0.49 17.32 1.96
C ARG A 232 -0.32 16.18 1.33
N ALA A 233 -1.63 16.32 1.38
CA ALA A 233 -2.60 15.30 1.00
C ALA A 233 -3.72 15.86 0.10
N THR A 234 -3.64 17.14 -0.30
CA THR A 234 -4.58 17.79 -1.22
C THR A 234 -3.84 18.67 -2.22
N PRO A 235 -4.40 18.96 -3.41
CA PRO A 235 -3.82 19.89 -4.37
C PRO A 235 -3.48 21.27 -3.77
N ALA A 236 -4.39 21.82 -2.94
CA ALA A 236 -4.21 23.08 -2.20
C ALA A 236 -3.22 23.01 -1.01
N GLY A 237 -2.43 21.94 -0.92
CA GLY A 237 -1.34 21.82 0.04
C GLY A 237 -1.71 21.60 1.51
N ARG A 238 -2.93 21.16 1.83
CA ARG A 238 -3.31 20.76 3.20
C ARG A 238 -2.72 19.40 3.57
N SER A 239 -2.35 19.26 4.83
CA SER A 239 -1.79 18.05 5.43
C SER A 239 -2.75 17.46 6.46
N PHE A 240 -2.40 16.30 7.01
CA PHE A 240 -3.20 15.67 8.07
C PHE A 240 -3.26 16.55 9.34
N LEU A 241 -2.20 17.31 9.61
CA LEU A 241 -2.12 18.19 10.78
C LEU A 241 -3.08 19.39 10.71
N ASP A 242 -3.57 19.73 9.51
CA ASP A 242 -4.50 20.84 9.28
C ASP A 242 -5.97 20.48 9.57
N GLY A 243 -6.22 19.44 10.37
CA GLY A 243 -7.57 18.97 10.71
C GLY A 243 -8.16 18.00 9.69
N CYS A 244 -7.34 17.46 8.80
CA CYS A 244 -7.76 16.62 7.68
C CYS A 244 -7.74 15.12 8.03
N TRP A 245 -8.45 14.75 9.09
CA TRP A 245 -8.45 13.41 9.68
C TRP A 245 -9.22 12.39 8.82
N TYR A 246 -10.33 12.84 8.23
CA TYR A 246 -11.24 12.03 7.40
C TYR A 246 -11.57 12.65 6.03
N GLY A 247 -11.29 13.96 5.84
CA GLY A 247 -11.82 14.77 4.72
C GLY A 247 -10.76 15.55 3.93
N CYS A 248 -9.51 15.08 3.92
CA CYS A 248 -8.61 15.35 2.80
C CYS A 248 -8.75 14.24 1.73
N GLU A 249 -9.90 13.55 1.70
CA GLU A 249 -10.39 12.70 0.63
C GLU A 249 -11.55 13.45 -0.06
#